data_AF-A0A9P0AM68-F1
#
_entry.id   AF-A0A9P0AM68-F1
#
_cell.length_a   1.000
_cell.length_b   1.000
_cell.length_c   1.000
_cell.angle_alpha   90.00
_cell.angle_beta   90.00
_cell.angle_gamma   90.00
#
_symmetry.space_group_name_H-M   'P 1'
#
loop_
_entity.id
_entity.type
_entity.pdbx_description
1 polymer ?
#
loop_
_entity_poly.entity_id
_entity_poly.type
_entity_poly.pdbx_seq_one_letter_code
_entity_poly.pdbx_strand_id
1 'polypeptide(L)'
;MEMHISNEAMQLLSTQEWLSDEVITAYFELLQQRATRETNLPKIKTLDTYFFTSLTNRGPSAMQGRFKKCNINELELVLIPVHYNNNHWALAVYDLKEGSIYWIDSIPDDKSTELELLRSAGNTLFGNRAWYLAEVDAPCQNNSWACGEFTCAYAESVARRAPIDFETGNLRDQLRLQIAQRKASPFSTGQPYSGVLRNLYRPRQQYPPSACKELEDVWITKRNLIDMRKFLQKTTQRKSRFLLKTGINKVRLYQKDIILILKRLERNSSGV
;
A
#
# COMPACT_ATOMS: atom_id res chain seq x y z
N MET A 1 -3.05 -19.23 15.46
CA MET A 1 -2.96 -17.89 16.08
C MET A 1 -4.34 -17.28 15.94
N GLU A 2 -4.95 -16.90 17.05
CA GLU A 2 -6.28 -16.28 17.04
C GLU A 2 -6.13 -14.81 16.67
N MET A 3 -6.96 -14.34 15.74
CA MET A 3 -6.99 -12.94 15.32
C MET A 3 -7.59 -12.09 16.45
N HIS A 4 -6.84 -11.08 16.90
CA HIS A 4 -7.26 -10.14 17.92
C HIS A 4 -7.55 -8.77 17.28
N ILE A 5 -8.70 -8.19 17.63
CA ILE A 5 -9.03 -6.81 17.26
C ILE A 5 -9.88 -6.16 18.35
N SER A 6 -9.49 -4.96 18.77
CA SER A 6 -10.19 -4.12 19.74
C SER A 6 -11.48 -3.52 19.17
N ASN A 7 -12.38 -3.10 20.06
CA ASN A 7 -13.59 -2.40 19.66
C ASN A 7 -13.27 -1.04 19.02
N GLU A 8 -12.25 -0.36 19.51
CA GLU A 8 -11.75 0.91 19.01
C GLU A 8 -11.24 0.77 17.57
N ALA A 9 -10.45 -0.27 17.29
CA ALA A 9 -10.01 -0.60 15.94
C ALA A 9 -11.18 -0.92 15.00
N MET A 10 -12.20 -1.66 15.48
CA MET A 10 -13.42 -1.91 14.72
C MET A 10 -14.23 -0.63 14.44
N GLN A 11 -14.23 0.34 15.36
CA GLN A 11 -14.90 1.62 15.16
C GLN A 11 -14.23 2.46 14.07
N LEU A 12 -12.89 2.42 13.95
CA LEU A 12 -12.18 3.12 12.87
C LEU A 12 -12.66 2.69 11.48
N LEU A 13 -13.08 1.44 11.31
CA LEU A 13 -13.67 0.95 10.06
C LEU A 13 -15.05 1.55 9.75
N SER A 14 -15.61 2.39 10.63
CA SER A 14 -16.88 3.12 10.41
C SER A 14 -16.68 4.64 10.27
N THR A 15 -15.43 5.13 10.29
CA THR A 15 -15.09 6.55 10.16
C THR A 15 -14.32 6.82 8.86
N GLN A 16 -13.93 8.08 8.61
CA GLN A 16 -13.01 8.48 7.53
C GLN A 16 -11.59 8.75 8.06
N GLU A 17 -11.17 7.99 9.06
CA GLU A 17 -9.86 8.11 9.71
C GLU A 17 -8.85 7.09 9.17
N TRP A 18 -7.57 7.29 9.46
CA TRP A 18 -6.53 6.30 9.15
C TRP A 18 -6.78 4.99 9.89
N LEU A 19 -6.59 3.87 9.17
CA LEU A 19 -6.63 2.56 9.80
C LEU A 19 -5.40 2.38 10.70
N SER A 20 -5.62 1.78 11.87
CA SER A 20 -4.57 1.47 12.83
C SER A 20 -3.76 0.24 12.42
N ASP A 21 -2.58 0.08 13.03
CA ASP A 21 -1.77 -1.14 12.92
C ASP A 21 -2.58 -2.41 13.25
N GLU A 22 -3.50 -2.31 14.22
CA GLU A 22 -4.33 -3.43 14.66
C GLU A 22 -5.29 -3.90 13.57
N VAL A 23 -5.94 -2.98 12.85
CA VAL A 23 -6.83 -3.32 11.72
C VAL A 23 -6.04 -3.99 10.60
N ILE A 24 -4.87 -3.42 10.25
CA ILE A 24 -4.02 -3.96 9.18
C ILE A 24 -3.49 -5.35 9.56
N THR A 25 -3.00 -5.51 10.79
CA THR A 25 -2.49 -6.79 11.29
C THR A 25 -3.60 -7.86 11.28
N ALA A 26 -4.78 -7.54 11.84
CA ALA A 26 -5.91 -8.45 11.86
C ALA A 26 -6.30 -8.92 10.45
N TYR A 27 -6.35 -7.99 9.48
CA TYR A 27 -6.70 -8.36 8.12
C TYR A 27 -5.63 -9.24 7.44
N PHE A 28 -4.35 -8.93 7.63
CA PHE A 28 -3.26 -9.74 7.08
C PHE A 28 -3.20 -11.14 7.71
N GLU A 29 -3.61 -11.30 8.96
CA GLU A 29 -3.80 -12.60 9.58
C GLU A 29 -4.92 -13.41 8.92
N LEU A 30 -6.05 -12.77 8.57
CA LEU A 30 -7.13 -13.44 7.80
C LEU A 30 -6.64 -13.93 6.44
N LEU A 31 -5.81 -13.15 5.74
CA LEU A 31 -5.23 -13.56 4.46
C LEU A 31 -4.33 -14.80 4.64
N GLN A 32 -3.48 -14.81 5.67
CA GLN A 32 -2.62 -15.95 5.97
C GLN A 32 -3.44 -17.19 6.37
N GLN A 33 -4.48 -17.04 7.18
CA GLN A 33 -5.38 -18.13 7.57
C GLN A 33 -6.10 -18.71 6.33
N ARG A 34 -6.61 -17.86 5.44
CA ARG A 34 -7.24 -18.29 4.19
C ARG A 34 -6.28 -19.09 3.32
N ALA A 35 -5.08 -18.57 3.07
CA ALA A 35 -4.06 -19.24 2.27
C ALA A 35 -3.59 -20.57 2.88
N THR A 36 -3.65 -20.71 4.21
CA THR A 36 -3.36 -21.98 4.90
C THR A 36 -4.49 -23.00 4.72
N ARG A 37 -5.75 -22.54 4.72
CA ARG A 37 -6.95 -23.40 4.60
C ARG A 37 -7.22 -23.84 3.16
N GLU A 38 -7.01 -22.94 2.20
CA GLU A 38 -7.37 -23.12 0.79
C GLU A 38 -6.13 -23.54 -0.02
N THR A 39 -6.01 -24.83 -0.30
CA THR A 39 -4.82 -25.45 -0.92
C THR A 39 -4.59 -25.07 -2.37
N ASN A 40 -5.59 -24.49 -3.03
CA ASN A 40 -5.50 -23.97 -4.40
C ASN A 40 -4.95 -22.53 -4.46
N LEU A 41 -4.72 -21.88 -3.32
CA LEU A 41 -4.12 -20.56 -3.25
C LEU A 41 -2.60 -20.63 -3.03
N PRO A 42 -1.85 -19.58 -3.41
CA PRO A 42 -0.43 -19.48 -3.11
C PRO A 42 -0.14 -19.63 -1.62
N LYS A 43 0.94 -20.34 -1.29
CA LYS A 43 1.45 -20.34 0.08
C LYS A 43 2.08 -18.98 0.40
N ILE A 44 1.54 -18.28 1.39
CA ILE A 44 1.98 -16.93 1.75
C ILE A 44 2.49 -16.82 3.19
N LYS A 45 3.42 -15.89 3.41
CA LYS A 45 3.74 -15.36 4.74
C LYS A 45 3.36 -13.88 4.80
N THR A 46 2.50 -13.51 5.74
CA THR A 46 2.28 -12.10 6.09
C THR A 46 3.23 -11.69 7.22
N LEU A 47 3.78 -10.47 7.15
CA LEU A 47 4.64 -9.90 8.19
C LEU A 47 3.90 -8.84 8.99
N ASP A 48 4.42 -8.56 10.19
CA ASP A 48 3.92 -7.48 11.05
C ASP A 48 4.17 -6.09 10.44
N THR A 49 3.37 -5.11 10.86
CA THR A 49 3.47 -3.71 10.41
C THR A 49 4.79 -3.03 10.83
N TYR A 50 5.52 -3.61 11.78
CA TYR A 50 6.82 -3.13 12.24
C TYR A 50 8.00 -3.70 11.46
N PHE A 51 7.79 -4.61 10.51
CA PHE A 51 8.87 -5.22 9.73
C PHE A 51 9.73 -4.15 9.06
N PHE A 52 9.09 -3.26 8.30
CA PHE A 52 9.81 -2.30 7.47
C PHE A 52 10.57 -1.28 8.33
N THR A 53 9.94 -0.75 9.38
CA THR A 53 10.60 0.13 10.36
C THR A 53 11.79 -0.58 11.04
N SER A 54 11.63 -1.86 11.39
CA SER A 54 12.73 -2.64 11.97
C SER A 54 13.87 -2.81 10.97
N LEU A 55 13.54 -3.05 9.70
CA LEU A 55 14.51 -3.22 8.62
C LEU A 55 15.32 -1.93 8.40
N THR A 56 14.65 -0.78 8.33
CA THR A 56 15.31 0.54 8.21
C THR A 56 16.24 0.81 9.38
N ASN A 57 15.83 0.50 10.61
CA ASN A 57 16.58 0.86 11.81
C ASN A 57 17.68 -0.14 12.20
N ARG A 58 17.50 -1.43 11.90
CA ARG A 58 18.37 -2.52 12.40
C ARG A 58 19.02 -3.34 11.28
N GLY A 59 18.66 -3.06 10.03
CA GLY A 59 19.19 -3.73 8.85
C GLY A 59 18.65 -5.14 8.60
N PRO A 60 19.03 -5.75 7.46
CA PRO A 60 18.56 -7.06 7.01
C PRO A 60 18.69 -8.21 8.01
N SER A 61 19.84 -8.33 8.69
CA SER A 61 20.11 -9.46 9.58
C SER A 61 19.11 -9.56 10.73
N ALA A 62 18.61 -8.42 11.23
CA ALA A 62 17.62 -8.39 12.30
C ALA A 62 16.25 -8.98 11.89
N MET A 63 16.00 -9.17 10.59
CA MET A 63 14.71 -9.65 10.07
C MET A 63 14.58 -11.17 10.07
N GLN A 64 15.70 -11.91 10.18
CA GLN A 64 15.72 -13.37 10.12
C GLN A 64 14.81 -14.03 11.16
N GLY A 65 14.68 -13.42 12.34
CA GLY A 65 13.82 -13.91 13.42
C GLY A 65 12.36 -14.15 13.02
N ARG A 66 11.83 -13.35 12.10
CA ARG A 66 10.43 -13.40 11.64
C ARG A 66 10.11 -14.60 10.75
N PHE A 67 11.14 -15.29 10.26
CA PHE A 67 11.02 -16.47 9.41
C PHE A 67 11.39 -17.78 10.12
N LYS A 68 11.78 -17.75 11.41
CA LYS A 68 12.22 -18.95 12.15
C LYS A 68 11.19 -20.08 12.24
N LYS A 69 9.90 -19.75 12.20
CA LYS A 69 8.79 -20.71 12.34
C LYS A 69 8.08 -21.01 11.01
N CYS A 70 8.71 -20.73 9.86
CA CYS A 70 8.15 -21.07 8.55
C CYS A 70 9.19 -21.74 7.65
N ASN A 71 8.73 -22.68 6.81
CA ASN A 71 9.56 -23.24 5.76
C ASN A 71 9.58 -22.29 4.55
N ILE A 72 10.65 -21.51 4.41
CA ILE A 72 10.80 -20.50 3.34
C ILE A 72 10.70 -21.14 1.95
N ASN A 73 11.18 -22.38 1.78
CA ASN A 73 11.17 -23.07 0.49
C ASN A 73 9.77 -23.43 -0.01
N GLU A 74 8.78 -23.44 0.89
CA GLU A 74 7.38 -23.66 0.54
C GLU A 74 6.61 -22.37 0.29
N LEU A 75 7.19 -21.21 0.60
CA LEU A 75 6.54 -19.93 0.41
C LEU A 75 6.64 -19.49 -1.05
N GLU A 76 5.51 -19.06 -1.61
CA GLU A 76 5.48 -18.41 -2.91
C GLU A 76 5.52 -16.89 -2.77
N LEU A 77 4.83 -16.34 -1.76
CA LEU A 77 4.70 -14.90 -1.55
C LEU A 77 5.02 -14.52 -0.10
N VAL A 78 5.65 -13.36 0.08
CA VAL A 78 5.74 -12.67 1.37
C VAL A 78 5.10 -11.30 1.24
N LEU A 79 4.05 -11.05 2.03
CA LEU A 79 3.31 -9.79 2.03
C LEU A 79 3.69 -8.96 3.25
N ILE A 80 4.01 -7.70 3.03
CA ILE A 80 4.55 -6.82 4.06
C ILE A 80 3.70 -5.54 4.07
N PRO A 81 2.82 -5.36 5.06
CA PRO A 81 2.19 -4.08 5.27
C PRO A 81 3.28 -3.10 5.71
N VAL A 82 3.46 -2.03 4.97
CA VAL A 82 4.47 -1.01 5.26
C VAL A 82 3.78 0.21 5.83
N HIS A 83 4.03 0.48 7.11
CA HIS A 83 3.73 1.77 7.70
C HIS A 83 4.99 2.64 7.60
N TYR A 84 4.97 3.72 6.81
CA TYR A 84 6.09 4.64 6.73
C TYR A 84 5.68 6.09 6.99
N ASN A 85 6.62 6.87 7.54
CA ASN A 85 6.44 8.26 7.94
C ASN A 85 5.22 8.51 8.87
N ASN A 86 4.86 7.50 9.68
CA ASN A 86 3.79 7.51 10.68
C ASN A 86 2.39 7.88 10.17
N ASN A 87 2.12 7.80 8.87
CA ASN A 87 0.79 8.10 8.35
C ASN A 87 0.50 7.55 6.94
N HIS A 88 1.27 6.59 6.45
CA HIS A 88 1.00 5.99 5.15
C HIS A 88 1.10 4.49 5.20
N TRP A 89 0.08 3.86 4.65
CA TRP A 89 0.06 2.44 4.38
C TRP A 89 0.37 2.18 2.91
N ALA A 90 1.35 1.32 2.68
CA ALA A 90 1.66 0.73 1.39
C ALA A 90 1.86 -0.78 1.56
N LEU A 91 2.01 -1.49 0.44
CA LEU A 91 2.28 -2.92 0.42
C LEU A 91 3.61 -3.18 -0.29
N ALA A 92 4.52 -3.87 0.39
CA ALA A 92 5.66 -4.51 -0.25
C ALA A 92 5.40 -6.02 -0.39
N VAL A 93 5.85 -6.60 -1.50
CA VAL A 93 5.66 -8.02 -1.80
C VAL A 93 6.96 -8.62 -2.29
N TYR A 94 7.39 -9.71 -1.67
CA TYR A 94 8.34 -10.62 -2.32
C TYR A 94 7.59 -11.72 -3.04
N ASP A 95 7.84 -11.85 -4.33
CA ASP A 95 7.52 -13.05 -5.11
C ASP A 95 8.77 -13.94 -5.12
N LEU A 96 8.74 -14.97 -4.26
CA LEU A 96 9.87 -15.88 -4.08
C LEU A 96 9.99 -16.87 -5.23
N LYS A 97 8.92 -17.11 -5.99
CA LYS A 97 8.91 -18.02 -7.13
C LYS A 97 9.59 -17.38 -8.35
N GLU A 98 9.24 -16.13 -8.65
CA GLU A 98 9.76 -15.41 -9.82
C GLU A 98 10.97 -14.53 -9.49
N GLY A 99 11.33 -14.38 -8.20
CA GLY A 99 12.44 -13.52 -7.77
C GLY A 99 12.15 -12.05 -8.05
N SER A 100 10.97 -11.57 -7.63
CA SER A 100 10.56 -10.17 -7.82
C SER A 100 10.20 -9.49 -6.49
N ILE A 101 10.37 -8.17 -6.44
CA ILE A 101 9.97 -7.31 -5.34
C ILE A 101 9.05 -6.24 -5.91
N TYR A 102 7.81 -6.22 -5.41
CA TYR A 102 6.80 -5.25 -5.83
C TYR A 102 6.53 -4.25 -4.71
N TRP A 103 6.45 -2.98 -5.08
CA TRP A 103 5.90 -1.92 -4.24
C TRP A 103 4.54 -1.50 -4.80
N ILE A 104 3.49 -1.60 -3.99
CA ILE A 104 2.12 -1.30 -4.39
C ILE A 104 1.59 -0.21 -3.48
N ASP A 105 1.28 0.93 -4.09
CA ASP A 105 0.96 2.16 -3.36
C ASP A 105 -0.22 2.91 -3.98
N SER A 106 -1.16 3.29 -3.12
CA SER A 106 -2.33 4.10 -3.48
C SER A 106 -1.99 5.57 -3.64
N ILE A 107 -0.85 6.02 -3.11
CA ILE A 107 -0.26 7.32 -3.36
C ILE A 107 0.95 7.14 -4.28
N PRO A 108 0.98 7.84 -5.42
CA PRO A 108 2.13 7.79 -6.31
C PRO A 108 3.29 8.61 -5.78
N ASP A 109 4.39 7.93 -5.52
CA ASP A 109 5.65 8.52 -5.09
C ASP A 109 6.83 7.68 -5.62
N ASP A 110 8.03 8.24 -5.67
CA ASP A 110 9.23 7.48 -6.00
C ASP A 110 9.61 6.60 -4.81
N LYS A 111 9.78 5.30 -5.06
CA LYS A 111 10.07 4.29 -4.03
C LYS A 111 11.33 3.49 -4.35
N SER A 112 12.23 4.06 -5.15
CA SER A 112 13.49 3.41 -5.53
C SER A 112 14.33 3.03 -4.31
N THR A 113 14.44 3.92 -3.31
CA THR A 113 15.25 3.70 -2.10
C THR A 113 14.68 2.57 -1.25
N GLU A 114 13.37 2.53 -1.07
CA GLU A 114 12.67 1.51 -0.31
C GLU A 114 12.75 0.14 -0.99
N LEU A 115 12.61 0.09 -2.33
CA LEU A 115 12.82 -1.12 -3.12
C LEU A 115 14.25 -1.66 -3.03
N GLU A 116 15.24 -0.77 -3.00
CA GLU A 116 16.65 -1.13 -2.81
C GLU A 116 16.95 -1.68 -1.42
N LEU A 117 16.35 -1.10 -0.38
CA LEU A 117 16.43 -1.62 0.98
C LEU A 117 15.79 -3.02 1.07
N LEU A 118 14.64 -3.22 0.43
CA LEU A 118 14.01 -4.53 0.32
C LEU A 118 14.88 -5.51 -0.47
N ARG A 119 15.55 -5.09 -1.56
CA ARG A 119 16.50 -5.96 -2.27
C ARG A 119 17.61 -6.46 -1.35
N SER A 120 18.18 -5.57 -0.53
CA SER A 120 19.18 -5.92 0.47
C SER A 120 18.64 -6.94 1.47
N ALA A 121 17.45 -6.72 2.01
CA ALA A 121 16.77 -7.67 2.89
C ALA A 121 16.50 -9.02 2.23
N GLY A 122 15.98 -9.03 1.00
CA GLY A 122 15.70 -10.23 0.22
C GLY A 122 16.95 -11.08 0.00
N ASN A 123 18.09 -10.45 -0.29
CA ASN A 123 19.37 -11.13 -0.43
C ASN A 123 19.83 -11.82 0.87
N THR A 124 19.60 -11.19 2.02
CA THR A 124 19.92 -11.78 3.33
C THR A 124 18.93 -12.87 3.75
N LEU A 125 17.64 -12.70 3.46
CA LEU A 125 16.57 -13.57 3.96
C LEU A 125 16.32 -14.78 3.06
N PHE A 126 16.42 -14.61 1.75
CA PHE A 126 16.00 -15.60 0.76
C PHE A 126 17.12 -15.98 -0.22
N GLY A 127 18.36 -15.60 0.11
CA GLY A 127 19.53 -15.81 -0.73
C GLY A 127 19.69 -14.75 -1.81
N ASN A 128 20.94 -14.57 -2.23
CA ASN A 128 21.30 -13.60 -3.26
C ASN A 128 20.73 -14.04 -4.62
N ARG A 129 19.84 -13.24 -5.19
CA ARG A 129 19.24 -13.47 -6.51
C ARG A 129 19.08 -12.16 -7.26
N ALA A 130 18.95 -12.25 -8.58
CA ALA A 130 18.70 -11.10 -9.44
C ALA A 130 17.24 -10.63 -9.29
N TRP A 131 16.94 -9.94 -8.19
CA TRP A 131 15.60 -9.44 -7.91
C TRP A 131 15.14 -8.45 -8.98
N TYR A 132 13.98 -8.71 -9.58
CA TYR A 132 13.26 -7.72 -10.39
C TYR A 132 12.50 -6.76 -9.47
N LEU A 133 12.77 -5.47 -9.56
CA LEU A 133 12.13 -4.44 -8.73
C LEU A 133 11.09 -3.68 -9.55
N ALA A 134 9.88 -3.52 -9.03
CA ALA A 134 8.87 -2.70 -9.68
C ALA A 134 7.92 -2.02 -8.70
N GLU A 135 7.69 -0.73 -8.91
CA GLU A 135 6.46 -0.10 -8.44
C GLU A 135 5.31 -0.53 -9.35
N VAL A 136 4.19 -0.97 -8.79
CA VAL A 136 3.07 -1.52 -9.57
C VAL A 136 2.06 -0.42 -9.93
N ASP A 137 1.56 -0.45 -11.16
CA ASP A 137 0.39 0.34 -11.55
C ASP A 137 -0.88 -0.26 -10.93
N ALA A 138 -1.50 0.46 -10.00
CA ALA A 138 -2.63 -0.01 -9.21
C ALA A 138 -3.63 1.15 -8.95
N PRO A 139 -4.91 0.84 -8.66
CA PRO A 139 -5.92 1.85 -8.33
C PRO A 139 -5.41 2.82 -7.25
N CYS A 140 -5.45 4.13 -7.49
CA CYS A 140 -4.95 5.13 -6.54
C CYS A 140 -6.07 5.69 -5.67
N GLN A 141 -5.75 6.08 -4.43
CA GLN A 141 -6.69 6.82 -3.59
C GLN A 141 -6.82 8.26 -4.10
N ASN A 142 -7.97 8.89 -3.81
CA ASN A 142 -8.22 10.31 -4.11
C ASN A 142 -8.52 11.14 -2.84
N ASN A 143 -8.34 10.54 -1.67
CA ASN A 143 -8.50 11.16 -0.36
C ASN A 143 -7.21 11.01 0.45
N SER A 144 -7.15 11.52 1.68
CA SER A 144 -5.95 11.45 2.53
C SER A 144 -5.93 10.24 3.47
N TRP A 145 -7.00 9.45 3.55
CA TRP A 145 -7.21 8.50 4.65
C TRP A 145 -7.35 7.02 4.26
N ALA A 146 -7.70 6.73 3.01
CA ALA A 146 -8.02 5.37 2.57
C ALA A 146 -6.80 4.47 2.30
N CYS A 147 -5.57 4.96 2.51
CA CYS A 147 -4.34 4.19 2.19
C CYS A 147 -4.34 2.77 2.79
N GLY A 148 -4.87 2.59 4.00
CA GLY A 148 -4.99 1.30 4.66
C GLY A 148 -5.97 0.35 3.97
N GLU A 149 -7.12 0.85 3.50
CA GLU A 149 -8.11 0.04 2.76
C GLU A 149 -7.54 -0.46 1.44
N PHE A 150 -6.89 0.44 0.69
CA PHE A 150 -6.24 0.10 -0.55
C PHE A 150 -5.13 -0.93 -0.32
N THR A 151 -4.31 -0.76 0.74
CA THR A 151 -3.28 -1.72 1.13
C THR A 151 -3.85 -3.11 1.41
N CYS A 152 -4.97 -3.20 2.14
CA CYS A 152 -5.68 -4.46 2.38
C CYS A 152 -6.20 -5.06 1.07
N ALA A 153 -6.81 -4.28 0.20
CA ALA A 153 -7.35 -4.75 -1.07
C ALA A 153 -6.26 -5.20 -2.07
N TYR A 154 -5.11 -4.51 -2.10
CA TYR A 154 -3.92 -4.95 -2.82
C TYR A 154 -3.43 -6.30 -2.30
N ALA A 155 -3.24 -6.41 -0.98
CA ALA A 155 -2.71 -7.61 -0.35
C ALA A 155 -3.61 -8.82 -0.60
N GLU A 156 -4.92 -8.60 -0.55
CA GLU A 156 -5.94 -9.61 -0.79
C GLU A 156 -5.92 -10.13 -2.24
N SER A 157 -5.78 -9.23 -3.22
CA SER A 157 -5.64 -9.56 -4.64
C SER A 157 -4.34 -10.33 -4.89
N VAL A 158 -3.22 -9.83 -4.34
CA VAL A 158 -1.90 -10.45 -4.50
C VAL A 158 -1.82 -11.82 -3.84
N ALA A 159 -2.42 -11.99 -2.66
CA ALA A 159 -2.47 -13.25 -1.94
C ALA A 159 -3.10 -14.40 -2.74
N ARG A 160 -3.91 -14.08 -3.77
CA ARG A 160 -4.51 -15.06 -4.69
C ARG A 160 -3.90 -15.02 -6.09
N ARG A 161 -2.85 -14.22 -6.32
CA ARG A 161 -2.31 -13.90 -7.65
C ARG A 161 -3.38 -13.38 -8.62
N ALA A 162 -4.29 -12.53 -8.16
CA ALA A 162 -5.34 -11.95 -8.98
C ALA A 162 -5.00 -10.52 -9.43
N PRO A 163 -5.58 -10.06 -10.56
CA PRO A 163 -5.54 -8.65 -10.95
C PRO A 163 -5.97 -7.70 -9.82
N ILE A 164 -5.38 -6.51 -9.79
CA ILE A 164 -5.75 -5.44 -8.84
C ILE A 164 -6.78 -4.53 -9.51
N ASP A 165 -8.02 -5.02 -9.64
CA ASP A 165 -9.11 -4.38 -10.39
C ASP A 165 -10.38 -4.10 -9.56
N PHE A 166 -10.21 -3.99 -8.24
CA PHE A 166 -11.33 -3.77 -7.32
C PHE A 166 -12.01 -2.40 -7.46
N GLU A 167 -13.29 -2.35 -7.07
CA GLU A 167 -14.03 -1.10 -6.95
C GLU A 167 -13.64 -0.33 -5.68
N THR A 168 -13.31 0.95 -5.81
CA THR A 168 -12.78 1.75 -4.69
C THR A 168 -13.86 2.32 -3.76
N GLY A 169 -15.12 2.30 -4.17
CA GLY A 169 -16.20 3.03 -3.48
C GLY A 169 -16.66 2.42 -2.16
N ASN A 170 -16.36 1.15 -1.91
CA ASN A 170 -16.91 0.40 -0.77
C ASN A 170 -15.88 -0.49 -0.04
N LEU A 171 -14.59 -0.17 -0.16
CA LEU A 171 -13.52 -1.01 0.41
C LEU A 171 -13.61 -1.07 1.94
N ARG A 172 -13.88 0.06 2.60
CA ARG A 172 -13.95 0.13 4.07
C ARG A 172 -15.06 -0.75 4.66
N ASP A 173 -16.29 -0.71 4.13
CA ASP A 173 -17.35 -1.57 4.67
C ASP A 173 -17.11 -3.04 4.34
N GLN A 174 -16.58 -3.35 3.16
CA GLN A 174 -16.18 -4.72 2.82
C GLN A 174 -15.12 -5.23 3.80
N LEU A 175 -14.11 -4.41 4.11
CA LEU A 175 -13.08 -4.74 5.09
C LEU A 175 -13.69 -4.98 6.48
N ARG A 176 -14.59 -4.09 6.93
CA ARG A 176 -15.33 -4.22 8.18
C ARG A 176 -16.09 -5.54 8.28
N LEU A 177 -16.85 -5.89 7.23
CA LEU A 177 -17.63 -7.13 7.18
C LEU A 177 -16.73 -8.36 7.20
N GLN A 178 -15.65 -8.37 6.41
CA GLN A 178 -14.71 -9.49 6.37
C GLN A 178 -14.02 -9.72 7.72
N ILE A 179 -13.61 -8.65 8.41
CA ILE A 179 -13.02 -8.74 9.76
C ILE A 179 -14.05 -9.24 10.77
N ALA A 180 -15.26 -8.66 10.78
CA ALA A 180 -16.34 -9.08 11.69
C ALA A 180 -16.72 -10.56 11.49
N GLN A 181 -16.71 -11.04 10.25
CA GLN A 181 -17.00 -12.43 9.90
C GLN A 181 -15.79 -13.36 10.04
N ARG A 182 -14.60 -12.83 10.38
CA ARG A 182 -13.32 -13.55 10.40
C ARG A 182 -13.06 -14.33 9.10
N LYS A 183 -13.42 -13.74 7.96
CA LYS A 183 -13.34 -14.40 6.65
C LYS A 183 -12.94 -13.40 5.57
N ALA A 184 -11.71 -13.55 5.07
CA ALA A 184 -11.26 -12.80 3.90
C ALA A 184 -11.93 -13.30 2.62
N SER A 185 -12.40 -12.37 1.79
CA SER A 185 -13.03 -12.61 0.50
C SER A 185 -12.44 -11.69 -0.57
N PRO A 186 -12.50 -12.07 -1.86
CA PRO A 186 -12.03 -11.21 -2.95
C PRO A 186 -12.62 -9.80 -2.94
N PHE A 187 -11.76 -8.77 -3.06
CA PHE A 187 -12.18 -7.42 -3.46
C PHE A 187 -12.16 -7.27 -4.99
N SER A 188 -11.19 -7.92 -5.64
CA SER A 188 -11.00 -7.96 -7.09
C SER A 188 -11.94 -8.97 -7.74
N THR A 189 -12.39 -8.71 -8.97
CA THR A 189 -13.21 -9.66 -9.73
C THR A 189 -12.40 -10.71 -10.48
N GLY A 190 -11.10 -10.44 -10.68
CA GLY A 190 -10.20 -11.31 -11.41
C GLY A 190 -9.97 -12.68 -10.75
N GLN A 191 -9.90 -13.71 -11.60
CA GLN A 191 -9.53 -15.07 -11.19
C GLN A 191 -8.02 -15.17 -10.88
N PRO A 192 -7.59 -16.15 -10.07
CA PRO A 192 -6.18 -16.44 -9.86
C PRO A 192 -5.44 -16.62 -11.19
N TYR A 193 -4.42 -15.81 -11.42
CA TYR A 193 -3.58 -15.87 -12.60
C TYR A 193 -2.50 -16.95 -12.40
N SER A 194 -2.46 -17.92 -13.31
CA SER A 194 -1.51 -19.03 -13.26
C SER A 194 -0.14 -18.72 -13.90
N GLY A 195 -0.02 -17.58 -14.61
CA GLY A 195 1.21 -17.18 -15.27
C GLY A 195 2.17 -16.38 -14.38
N VAL A 196 3.18 -15.77 -15.01
CA VAL A 196 4.22 -14.99 -14.34
C VAL A 196 3.67 -13.68 -13.77
N LEU A 197 3.81 -13.44 -12.46
CA LEU A 197 3.24 -12.27 -11.79
C LEU A 197 3.71 -10.94 -12.37
N ARG A 198 4.93 -10.84 -12.92
CA ARG A 198 5.42 -9.61 -13.57
C ARG A 198 4.59 -9.17 -14.79
N ASN A 199 3.88 -10.11 -15.43
CA ASN A 199 2.97 -9.80 -16.53
C ASN A 199 1.62 -9.28 -16.02
N LEU A 200 1.24 -9.71 -14.81
CA LEU A 200 0.00 -9.30 -14.15
C LEU A 200 0.17 -7.91 -13.51
N TYR A 201 1.24 -7.72 -12.75
CA TYR A 201 1.55 -6.47 -12.05
C TYR A 201 2.48 -5.61 -12.89
N ARG A 202 1.87 -4.82 -13.77
CA ARG A 202 2.61 -3.95 -14.69
C ARG A 202 3.39 -2.89 -13.92
N PRO A 203 4.63 -2.59 -14.33
CA PRO A 203 5.37 -1.47 -13.79
C PRO A 203 4.61 -0.17 -13.99
N ARG A 204 4.60 0.64 -12.94
CA ARG A 204 4.03 1.98 -12.93
C ARG A 204 4.78 2.84 -13.94
N GLN A 205 4.03 3.43 -14.86
CA GLN A 205 4.58 4.50 -15.68
C GLN A 205 4.86 5.71 -14.81
N GLN A 206 6.05 6.28 -14.95
CA GLN A 206 6.40 7.50 -14.22
C GLN A 206 5.46 8.65 -14.61
N TYR A 207 5.04 9.42 -13.60
CA TYR A 207 4.33 10.67 -13.85
C TYR A 207 5.24 11.60 -14.65
N PRO A 208 4.67 12.43 -15.55
CA PRO A 208 5.44 13.55 -16.07
C PRO A 208 5.96 14.38 -14.89
N PRO A 209 7.18 14.94 -14.98
CA PRO A 209 7.72 15.74 -13.89
C PRO A 209 6.74 16.85 -13.48
N SER A 210 6.42 16.89 -12.19
CA SER A 210 5.66 18.01 -11.61
C SER A 210 6.49 19.28 -11.78
N ALA A 211 5.84 20.43 -12.00
CA ALA A 211 6.57 21.70 -12.13
C ALA A 211 7.13 22.20 -10.78
N CYS A 212 6.64 21.63 -9.68
CA CYS A 212 7.16 21.85 -8.34
C CYS A 212 8.15 20.73 -8.01
N LYS A 213 9.45 21.04 -7.96
CA LYS A 213 10.45 20.15 -7.37
C LYS A 213 10.41 20.17 -5.84
N GLU A 214 10.00 21.31 -5.27
CA GLU A 214 9.90 21.52 -3.83
C GLU A 214 8.48 22.02 -3.52
N LEU A 215 7.66 21.15 -2.93
CA LEU A 215 6.32 21.50 -2.45
C LEU A 215 6.38 22.33 -1.15
N GLU A 216 7.59 22.68 -0.71
CA GLU A 216 7.84 23.30 0.59
C GLU A 216 7.53 24.78 0.63
N ASP A 217 7.73 25.50 -0.49
CA ASP A 217 7.61 26.96 -0.57
C ASP A 217 6.30 27.46 -1.19
N VAL A 218 5.36 26.56 -1.46
CA VAL A 218 4.11 26.90 -2.13
C VAL A 218 3.11 27.45 -1.11
N TRP A 219 2.73 28.72 -1.24
CA TRP A 219 1.66 29.30 -0.42
C TRP A 219 0.28 28.77 -0.85
N ILE A 220 -0.41 28.09 0.07
CA ILE A 220 -1.71 27.44 -0.19
C ILE A 220 -2.81 28.15 0.59
N THR A 221 -3.77 28.74 -0.14
CA THR A 221 -4.95 29.37 0.46
C THR A 221 -6.04 28.34 0.78
N LYS A 222 -7.00 28.72 1.65
CA LYS A 222 -8.23 27.94 1.87
C LYS A 222 -8.99 27.65 0.56
N ARG A 223 -9.00 28.61 -0.38
CA ARG A 223 -9.62 28.43 -1.70
C ARG A 223 -8.89 27.38 -2.54
N ASN A 224 -7.56 27.42 -2.54
CA ASN A 224 -6.74 26.42 -3.22
C ASN A 224 -7.04 25.01 -2.69
N LEU A 225 -7.21 24.84 -1.37
CA LEU A 225 -7.59 23.55 -0.76
C LEU A 225 -8.96 23.05 -1.22
N ILE A 226 -9.95 23.94 -1.29
CA ILE A 226 -11.29 23.58 -1.79
C ILE A 226 -11.21 23.14 -3.26
N ASP A 227 -10.48 23.89 -4.09
CA ASP A 227 -10.35 23.60 -5.51
C ASP A 227 -9.57 22.30 -5.77
N MET A 228 -8.54 22.04 -4.96
CA MET A 228 -7.79 20.78 -4.93
C MET A 228 -8.68 19.58 -4.58
N ARG A 229 -9.47 19.67 -3.50
CA ARG A 229 -10.40 18.60 -3.09
C ARG A 229 -11.46 18.35 -4.16
N LYS A 230 -12.03 19.42 -4.74
CA LYS A 230 -12.98 19.31 -5.87
C LYS A 230 -12.35 18.64 -7.09
N PHE A 231 -11.09 18.94 -7.39
CA PHE A 231 -10.37 18.30 -8.49
C PHE A 231 -10.20 16.80 -8.28
N LEU A 232 -9.84 16.37 -7.07
CA LEU A 232 -9.71 14.96 -6.70
C LEU A 232 -11.07 14.21 -6.74
N GLN A 233 -12.17 14.88 -6.42
CA GLN A 233 -13.52 14.30 -6.51
C GLN A 233 -14.02 14.17 -7.95
N LYS A 234 -13.73 15.14 -8.81
CA LYS A 234 -14.23 15.17 -10.20
C LYS A 234 -13.44 14.30 -11.17
N THR A 235 -12.17 14.08 -10.89
CA THR A 235 -11.26 13.49 -11.86
C THR A 235 -10.87 12.08 -11.45
N THR A 236 -11.23 11.10 -12.28
CA THR A 236 -10.77 9.70 -12.13
C THR A 236 -9.48 9.44 -12.91
N GLN A 237 -9.09 10.34 -13.83
CA GLN A 237 -7.91 10.21 -14.65
C GLN A 237 -6.63 10.63 -13.93
N ARG A 238 -5.76 9.64 -13.70
CA ARG A 238 -4.49 9.74 -12.99
C ARG A 238 -3.53 10.82 -13.51
N LYS A 239 -3.52 11.09 -14.82
CA LYS A 239 -2.59 12.02 -15.50
C LYS A 239 -3.15 13.44 -15.69
N SER A 240 -4.36 13.71 -15.22
CA SER A 240 -4.93 15.05 -15.29
C SER A 240 -4.15 16.04 -14.45
N ARG A 241 -3.95 17.24 -15.00
CA ARG A 241 -3.22 18.32 -14.33
C ARG A 241 -4.17 19.31 -13.65
N PHE A 242 -3.83 19.70 -12.44
CA PHE A 242 -4.37 20.85 -11.72
C PHE A 242 -3.40 22.02 -11.83
N LEU A 243 -3.92 23.23 -12.04
CA LEU A 243 -3.11 24.45 -12.08
C LEU A 243 -3.37 25.24 -10.80
N LEU A 244 -2.44 25.13 -9.86
CA LEU A 244 -2.46 25.88 -8.62
C LEU A 244 -2.04 27.32 -8.89
N LYS A 245 -2.89 28.29 -8.54
CA LYS A 245 -2.53 29.72 -8.61
C LYS A 245 -1.76 30.12 -7.35
N THR A 246 -0.53 30.61 -7.54
CA THR A 246 0.37 31.10 -6.49
C THR A 246 0.77 32.54 -6.82
N GLY A 247 -0.03 33.51 -6.36
CA GLY A 247 0.13 34.90 -6.78
C GLY A 247 -0.05 35.06 -8.30
N ILE A 248 1.02 35.48 -8.99
CA ILE A 248 1.05 35.71 -10.45
C ILE A 248 1.33 34.40 -11.22
N ASN A 249 1.94 33.41 -10.58
CA ASN A 249 2.36 32.16 -11.21
C ASN A 249 1.29 31.06 -11.13
N LYS A 250 1.38 30.09 -12.05
CA LYS A 250 0.61 28.84 -12.02
C LYS A 250 1.56 27.66 -11.91
N VAL A 251 1.38 26.86 -10.87
CA VAL A 251 2.14 25.62 -10.66
C VAL A 251 1.32 24.44 -11.18
N ARG A 252 1.93 23.60 -12.02
CA ARG A 252 1.32 22.36 -12.49
C ARG A 252 1.48 21.27 -11.43
N LEU A 253 0.34 20.80 -10.94
CA LEU A 253 0.22 19.67 -10.02
C LEU A 253 -0.55 18.53 -10.68
N TYR A 254 -0.24 17.31 -10.28
CA TYR A 254 -1.00 16.11 -10.56
C TYR A 254 -1.73 15.66 -9.29
N GLN A 255 -2.64 14.68 -9.42
CA GLN A 255 -3.37 14.14 -8.28
C GLN A 255 -2.44 13.72 -7.13
N LYS A 256 -1.29 13.10 -7.45
CA LYS A 256 -0.27 12.71 -6.46
C LYS A 256 0.22 13.90 -5.63
N ASP A 257 0.52 15.02 -6.26
CA ASP A 257 1.09 16.19 -5.59
C ASP A 257 0.05 16.80 -4.66
N ILE A 258 -1.22 16.84 -5.09
CA ILE A 258 -2.34 17.35 -4.29
C ILE A 258 -2.57 16.48 -3.06
N ILE A 259 -2.59 15.16 -3.21
CA ILE A 259 -2.79 14.25 -2.08
C ILE A 259 -1.65 14.41 -1.07
N LEU A 260 -0.39 14.48 -1.54
CA LEU A 260 0.78 14.72 -0.69
C LEU A 260 0.70 16.06 0.05
N ILE A 261 0.28 17.13 -0.64
CA ILE A 261 0.03 18.45 -0.03
C ILE A 261 -1.02 18.35 1.09
N LEU A 262 -2.19 17.76 0.80
CA LEU A 262 -3.30 17.69 1.76
C LEU A 262 -2.88 16.92 3.01
N LYS A 263 -2.17 15.81 2.80
CA LYS A 263 -1.61 14.97 3.85
C LYS A 263 -0.60 15.71 4.74
N ARG A 264 0.26 16.54 4.16
CA ARG A 264 1.20 17.39 4.91
C ARG A 264 0.48 18.41 5.80
N LEU A 265 -0.59 19.02 5.28
CA LEU A 265 -1.35 20.04 6.02
C LEU A 265 -2.16 19.46 7.18
N GLU A 266 -2.67 18.23 7.04
CA GLU A 266 -3.32 17.50 8.13
C GLU A 266 -2.34 17.24 9.28
N ARG A 267 -1.11 16.77 8.99
CA ARG A 267 -0.07 16.60 10.02
C ARG A 267 0.22 17.88 10.81
N ASN A 268 0.31 19.02 10.11
CA ASN A 268 0.60 20.31 10.77
C ASN A 268 -0.57 20.82 11.61
N SER A 269 -1.80 20.40 11.32
CA SER A 269 -3.01 20.81 12.04
C SER A 269 -3.24 19.97 13.30
N SER A 270 -2.75 18.72 13.33
CA SER A 270 -2.83 17.79 14.46
C SER A 270 -1.70 17.94 15.49
N GLY A 271 -0.76 18.87 15.27
CA GLY A 271 0.41 19.14 16.11
C GLY A 271 0.26 20.33 17.07
N VAL A 272 -0.97 20.63 17.51
CA VAL A 272 -1.27 21.63 18.56
C VAL A 272 -1.89 20.92 19.75
#